data_AF-A0A9X8ZYL3-F1
#
_entry.id   AF-A0A9X8ZYL3-F1
#
_cell.length_a   1.000
_cell.length_b   1.000
_cell.length_c   1.000
_cell.angle_alpha   90.00
_cell.angle_beta   90.00
_cell.angle_gamma   90.00
#
_symmetry.space_group_name_H-M   'P 1'
#
loop_
_entity.id
_entity.type
_entity.pdbx_description
1 polymer ?
#
loop_
_entity_poly.entity_id
_entity_poly.type
_entity_poly.pdbx_seq_one_letter_code
_entity_poly.pdbx_strand_id
1 'polypeptide(L)'
;ERNDSIIFGSEIKALLAHPSVPAEIDADGINEIFGLGLFRTPGCGVFKHIQEVRAGHCITFTRHKKVVTKYWNLESKFHTDSIEDTSSHILSILQDTVKRQLIADVPLVCMLSGGLDSSGITALAGKEFAAENKTLHTYSVDFVNSAKDFELTFARTGLDAPWVKRVSEHVGTAHHDIIVNAEELANHL
;
A
#
# COMPACT_ATOMS: atom_id res chain seq x y z
N GLU A 1 22.28 15.65 -2.76
CA GLU A 1 23.11 16.88 -2.72
C GLU A 1 24.10 16.79 -3.86
N ARG A 2 24.21 17.84 -4.68
CA ARG A 2 25.24 17.93 -5.73
C ARG A 2 25.71 19.38 -5.79
N ASN A 3 27.01 19.59 -5.57
CA ASN A 3 27.60 20.92 -5.40
C ASN A 3 26.83 21.72 -4.33
N ASP A 4 26.47 22.96 -4.62
CA ASP A 4 25.71 23.86 -3.72
C ASP A 4 24.18 23.69 -3.85
N SER A 5 23.70 22.57 -4.41
CA SER A 5 22.29 22.35 -4.71
C SER A 5 21.73 21.07 -4.10
N ILE A 6 20.45 21.15 -3.75
CA ILE A 6 19.64 20.01 -3.31
C ILE A 6 18.62 19.74 -4.41
N ILE A 7 18.63 18.51 -4.92
CA ILE A 7 17.63 18.03 -5.86
C ILE A 7 16.75 17.07 -5.07
N PHE A 8 15.46 17.37 -5.01
CA PHE A 8 14.47 16.56 -4.30
C PHE A 8 13.23 16.38 -5.18
N GLY A 9 12.55 15.25 -5.02
CA GLY A 9 11.30 14.95 -5.69
C GLY A 9 10.59 13.81 -4.96
N SER A 10 9.27 13.78 -5.03
CA SER A 10 8.45 12.68 -4.49
C SER A 10 8.54 11.41 -5.35
N GLU A 11 9.08 11.51 -6.56
CA GLU A 11 9.23 10.39 -7.50
C GLU A 11 10.63 10.41 -8.13
N ILE A 12 11.22 9.22 -8.29
CA ILE A 12 12.58 9.07 -8.86
C ILE A 12 12.68 9.66 -10.27
N LYS A 13 11.63 9.54 -11.09
CA LYS A 13 11.61 10.08 -12.46
C LYS A 13 11.85 11.60 -12.52
N ALA A 14 11.43 12.34 -11.48
CA ALA A 14 11.69 13.78 -11.39
C ALA A 14 13.18 14.08 -11.17
N LEU A 15 13.89 13.21 -10.42
CA LEU A 15 15.33 13.34 -10.21
C LEU A 15 16.11 12.98 -11.48
N LEU A 16 15.73 11.88 -12.16
CA LEU A 16 16.40 11.41 -13.39
C LEU A 16 16.22 12.35 -14.58
N ALA A 17 15.17 13.17 -14.58
CA ALA A 17 15.00 14.22 -15.58
C ALA A 17 16.02 15.36 -15.44
N HIS A 18 16.72 15.48 -14.30
CA HIS A 18 17.70 16.53 -14.07
C HIS A 18 19.06 16.16 -14.71
N PRO A 19 19.67 17.03 -15.54
CA PRO A 19 20.89 16.70 -16.30
C PRO A 19 22.09 16.26 -15.46
N SER A 20 22.16 16.67 -14.20
CA SER A 20 23.24 16.30 -13.28
C SER A 20 23.02 14.98 -12.53
N VAL A 21 21.92 14.27 -12.80
CA VAL A 21 21.56 13.01 -12.13
C VAL A 21 21.58 11.90 -13.18
N PRO A 22 22.72 11.20 -13.35
CA PRO A 22 22.80 10.11 -14.31
C PRO A 22 21.97 8.91 -13.84
N ALA A 23 21.33 8.22 -14.79
CA ALA A 23 20.59 6.99 -14.53
C ALA A 23 21.56 5.79 -14.43
N GLU A 24 22.36 5.77 -13.36
CA GLU A 24 23.34 4.72 -13.08
C GLU A 24 22.84 3.79 -11.98
N ILE A 25 23.08 2.49 -12.14
CA ILE A 25 22.84 1.46 -11.12
C ILE A 25 24.19 0.79 -10.81
N ASP A 26 24.46 0.51 -9.55
CA ASP A 26 25.62 -0.26 -9.09
C ASP A 26 25.20 -1.63 -8.54
N ALA A 27 26.15 -2.40 -8.00
CA ALA A 27 25.87 -3.73 -7.46
C ALA A 27 24.81 -3.70 -6.35
N ASP A 28 24.77 -2.64 -5.53
CA ASP A 28 23.77 -2.47 -4.48
C ASP A 28 22.39 -2.22 -5.10
N GLY A 29 22.29 -1.37 -6.12
CA GLY A 29 21.06 -1.15 -6.84
C GLY A 29 20.53 -2.40 -7.57
N ILE A 30 21.41 -3.23 -8.14
CA ILE A 30 21.03 -4.53 -8.71
C ILE A 30 20.50 -5.45 -7.61
N ASN A 31 21.19 -5.52 -6.48
CA ASN A 31 20.77 -6.33 -5.33
C ASN A 31 19.43 -5.87 -4.75
N GLU A 32 19.19 -4.55 -4.73
CA GLU A 32 17.91 -3.98 -4.29
C GLU A 32 16.74 -4.42 -5.17
N ILE A 33 16.95 -4.58 -6.49
CA ILE A 33 15.92 -5.03 -7.43
C ILE A 33 15.72 -6.55 -7.37
N PHE A 34 16.81 -7.32 -7.39
CA PHE A 34 16.75 -8.77 -7.64
C PHE A 34 17.02 -9.64 -6.40
N GLY A 35 17.74 -9.12 -5.41
CA GLY A 35 18.20 -9.90 -4.26
C GLY A 35 17.26 -9.86 -3.05
N LEU A 36 16.48 -8.80 -2.87
CA LEU A 36 15.62 -8.61 -1.69
C LEU A 36 14.18 -9.10 -1.87
N GLY A 37 13.81 -9.55 -3.08
CA GLY A 37 12.45 -10.03 -3.38
C GLY A 37 11.40 -8.93 -3.20
N LEU A 38 10.48 -9.13 -2.24
CA LEU A 38 9.40 -8.16 -1.95
C LEU A 38 9.80 -7.10 -0.91
N PHE A 39 11.03 -7.14 -0.40
CA PHE A 39 11.53 -6.20 0.59
C PHE A 39 12.39 -5.11 -0.03
N ARG A 40 12.48 -3.98 0.65
CA ARG A 40 13.31 -2.84 0.27
C ARG A 40 14.17 -2.39 1.43
N THR A 41 15.38 -1.94 1.16
CA THR A 41 16.26 -1.32 2.13
C THR A 41 15.80 0.11 2.42
N PRO A 42 15.42 0.46 3.67
CA PRO A 42 14.96 1.81 3.97
C PRO A 42 16.02 2.87 3.66
N GLY A 43 15.67 3.83 2.82
CA GLY A 43 16.58 4.90 2.39
C GLY A 43 17.31 4.64 1.07
N CYS A 44 17.15 3.45 0.49
CA CYS A 44 17.74 3.12 -0.82
C CYS A 44 16.90 3.70 -1.96
N GLY A 45 17.56 4.37 -2.91
CA GLY A 45 16.92 4.94 -4.11
C GLY A 45 17.07 4.09 -5.38
N VAL A 46 17.61 2.88 -5.28
CA VAL A 46 17.98 1.97 -6.39
C VAL A 46 19.08 2.50 -7.31
N PHE A 47 18.93 3.72 -7.82
CA PHE A 47 19.94 4.39 -8.62
C PHE A 47 21.07 4.93 -7.74
N LYS A 48 22.28 4.84 -8.27
CA LYS A 48 23.48 5.37 -7.67
C LYS A 48 23.31 6.87 -7.41
N HIS A 49 23.61 7.30 -6.19
CA HIS A 49 23.45 8.69 -5.69
C HIS A 49 22.00 9.17 -5.47
N ILE A 50 20.99 8.31 -5.62
CA ILE A 50 19.61 8.61 -5.20
C ILE A 50 19.36 7.94 -3.86
N GLN A 51 18.83 8.71 -2.91
CA GLN A 51 18.49 8.24 -1.57
C GLN A 51 17.04 8.59 -1.25
N GLU A 52 16.34 7.66 -0.62
CA GLU A 52 14.99 7.86 -0.11
C GLU A 52 15.05 8.48 1.30
N VAL A 53 14.12 9.40 1.60
CA VAL A 53 13.94 9.85 2.99
C VAL A 53 13.25 8.72 3.75
N ARG A 54 13.92 8.16 4.76
CA ARG A 54 13.37 7.06 5.57
C ARG A 54 12.04 7.46 6.22
N ALA A 55 11.08 6.54 6.25
CA ALA A 55 9.83 6.72 7.00
C ALA A 55 10.09 7.13 8.45
N GLY A 56 9.26 8.02 9.00
CA GLY A 56 9.42 8.56 10.35
C GLY A 56 10.60 9.52 10.54
N HIS A 57 11.26 9.95 9.45
CA HIS A 57 12.36 10.92 9.48
C HIS A 57 12.03 12.17 8.66
N CYS A 58 12.58 13.31 9.08
CA CYS A 58 12.65 14.52 8.28
C CYS A 58 14.12 14.89 8.02
N ILE A 59 14.38 15.56 6.90
CA ILE A 59 15.70 16.10 6.57
C ILE A 59 15.57 17.61 6.46
N THR A 60 16.30 18.32 7.32
CA THR A 60 16.39 19.77 7.32
C THR A 60 17.72 20.18 6.71
N PHE A 61 17.64 20.96 5.63
CA PHE A 61 18.80 21.59 5.02
C PHE A 61 18.88 23.06 5.44
N THR A 62 20.05 23.49 5.90
CA THR A 62 20.40 24.89 6.07
C THR A 62 21.64 25.20 5.24
N ARG A 63 21.99 26.47 5.11
CA ARG A 63 23.23 26.89 4.43
C ARG A 63 24.49 26.20 4.98
N HIS A 64 24.47 25.75 6.23
CA HIS A 64 25.66 25.25 6.92
C HIS A 64 25.60 23.75 7.26
N LYS A 65 24.42 23.13 7.22
CA LYS A 65 24.28 21.72 7.61
C LYS A 65 23.05 21.05 7.03
N LYS A 66 23.19 19.74 6.86
CA LYS A 66 22.09 18.78 6.72
C LYS A 66 21.86 18.11 8.07
N VAL A 67 20.60 18.12 8.53
CA VAL A 67 20.20 17.44 9.77
C VAL A 67 19.10 16.44 9.44
N VAL A 68 19.30 15.19 9.82
CA VAL A 68 18.26 14.16 9.74
C VAL A 68 17.70 13.96 11.14
N THR A 69 16.39 14.11 11.31
CA THR A 69 15.72 13.94 12.60
C THR A 69 14.65 12.87 12.48
N LYS A 70 14.75 11.82 13.32
CA LYS A 70 13.70 10.82 13.47
C LYS A 70 12.60 11.40 14.36
N TYR A 71 11.42 11.64 13.79
CA TYR A 71 10.27 12.17 14.53
C TYR A 71 9.29 11.07 14.97
N TRP A 72 9.37 9.87 14.38
CA TRP A 72 8.53 8.74 14.74
C TRP A 72 9.29 7.41 14.64
N ASN A 73 8.98 6.48 15.54
CA ASN A 73 9.50 5.13 15.54
C ASN A 73 8.51 4.20 16.24
N LEU A 74 8.27 3.01 15.68
CA LEU A 74 7.47 2.00 16.38
C LEU A 74 8.26 1.48 17.60
N GLU A 75 7.66 1.57 18.78
CA GLU A 75 8.21 1.01 20.01
C GLU A 75 7.40 -0.23 20.39
N SER A 76 8.06 -1.39 20.41
CA SER A 76 7.45 -2.61 20.95
C SER A 76 7.50 -2.58 22.46
N LYS A 77 6.33 -2.70 23.10
CA LYS A 77 6.18 -2.79 24.55
C LYS A 77 5.51 -4.10 24.90
N PHE A 78 5.69 -4.56 26.13
CA PHE A 78 4.99 -5.75 26.59
C PHE A 78 3.48 -5.47 26.60
N HIS A 79 2.71 -6.35 25.96
CA HIS A 79 1.27 -6.23 25.85
C HIS A 79 0.59 -6.93 27.02
N THR A 80 -0.17 -6.17 27.83
CA THR A 80 -0.78 -6.66 29.08
C THR A 80 -2.28 -6.83 29.00
N ASP A 81 -2.91 -6.35 27.92
CA ASP A 81 -4.35 -6.29 27.84
C ASP A 81 -4.93 -7.68 27.59
N SER A 82 -6.18 -7.88 28.02
CA SER A 82 -6.93 -9.11 27.71
C SER A 82 -7.23 -9.21 26.21
N ILE A 83 -7.67 -10.38 25.76
CA ILE A 83 -8.07 -10.58 24.35
C ILE A 83 -9.25 -9.65 24.00
N GLU A 84 -10.18 -9.51 24.93
CA GLU A 84 -11.38 -8.69 24.80
C GLU A 84 -11.04 -7.20 24.69
N ASP A 85 -10.14 -6.71 25.56
CA ASP A 85 -9.67 -5.33 25.55
C ASP A 85 -8.89 -5.04 24.27
N THR A 86 -7.99 -5.94 23.89
CA THR A 86 -7.20 -5.84 22.65
C THR A 86 -8.10 -5.76 21.42
N SER A 87 -9.08 -6.65 21.33
CA SER A 87 -10.02 -6.70 20.20
C SER A 87 -10.85 -5.44 20.11
N SER A 88 -11.35 -4.95 21.25
CA SER A 88 -12.13 -3.71 21.33
C SER A 88 -11.29 -2.48 20.96
N HIS A 89 -10.03 -2.44 21.41
CA HIS A 89 -9.11 -1.36 21.12
C HIS A 89 -8.73 -1.31 19.63
N ILE A 90 -8.39 -2.46 19.04
CA ILE A 90 -8.11 -2.57 17.60
C ILE A 90 -9.33 -2.13 16.79
N LEU A 91 -10.53 -2.62 17.14
CA LEU A 91 -11.76 -2.23 16.44
C LEU A 91 -12.01 -0.72 16.50
N SER A 92 -11.78 -0.10 17.66
CA SER A 92 -11.91 1.35 17.83
C SER A 92 -10.93 2.13 16.94
N ILE A 93 -9.64 1.74 16.93
CA ILE A 93 -8.63 2.37 16.07
C ILE A 93 -8.97 2.20 14.59
N LEU A 94 -9.42 1.01 14.19
CA LEU A 94 -9.79 0.73 12.80
C LEU A 94 -11.01 1.53 12.38
N GLN A 95 -12.06 1.59 13.20
CA GLN A 95 -13.26 2.40 12.94
C GLN A 95 -12.91 3.88 12.74
N ASP A 96 -12.14 4.43 13.67
CA ASP A 96 -11.69 5.81 13.66
C ASP A 96 -10.79 6.12 12.45
N THR A 97 -9.89 5.19 12.10
CA THR A 97 -9.01 5.33 10.94
C THR A 97 -9.77 5.26 9.63
N VAL A 98 -10.64 4.25 9.45
CA VAL A 98 -11.47 4.11 8.24
C VAL A 98 -12.31 5.35 8.05
N LYS A 99 -13.01 5.80 9.09
CA LYS A 99 -13.87 7.00 9.02
C LYS A 99 -13.11 8.23 8.52
N ARG A 100 -11.88 8.46 9.00
CA ARG A 100 -11.04 9.57 8.51
C ARG A 100 -10.64 9.43 7.05
N GLN A 101 -10.38 8.21 6.59
CA GLN A 101 -10.01 7.93 5.20
C GLN A 101 -11.20 8.02 4.23
N LEU A 102 -12.44 8.07 4.73
CA LEU A 102 -13.63 8.26 3.91
C LEU A 102 -13.91 9.73 3.53
N ILE A 103 -13.08 10.68 4.00
CA ILE A 103 -13.20 12.09 3.64
C ILE A 103 -12.41 12.31 2.34
N ALA A 104 -13.12 12.43 1.22
CA ALA A 104 -12.53 12.69 -0.08
C ALA A 104 -13.38 13.65 -0.92
N ASP A 105 -12.73 14.40 -1.81
CA ASP A 105 -13.32 15.25 -2.84
C ASP A 105 -13.63 14.50 -4.14
N VAL A 106 -13.29 13.20 -4.19
CA VAL A 106 -13.52 12.29 -5.31
C VAL A 106 -14.34 11.07 -4.86
N PRO A 107 -15.00 10.34 -5.78
CA PRO A 107 -15.67 9.09 -5.44
C PRO A 107 -14.71 8.10 -4.78
N LEU A 108 -15.17 7.50 -3.68
CA LEU A 108 -14.42 6.50 -2.93
C LEU A 108 -14.89 5.09 -3.27
N VAL A 109 -13.92 4.19 -3.37
CA VAL A 109 -14.11 2.77 -3.62
C VAL A 109 -13.21 1.97 -2.69
N CYS A 110 -13.57 0.73 -2.41
CA CYS A 110 -12.68 -0.21 -1.73
C CYS A 110 -12.21 -1.29 -2.71
N MET A 111 -10.90 -1.58 -2.69
CA MET A 111 -10.39 -2.83 -3.23
C MET A 111 -10.80 -3.95 -2.28
N LEU A 112 -11.57 -4.91 -2.79
CA LEU A 112 -12.07 -6.04 -2.04
C LEU A 112 -11.32 -7.29 -2.46
N SER A 113 -10.93 -8.10 -1.48
CA SER A 113 -10.49 -9.47 -1.68
C SER A 113 -11.25 -10.36 -0.71
N GLY A 114 -11.05 -11.67 -0.81
CA GLY A 114 -11.56 -12.67 0.13
C GLY A 114 -10.81 -12.73 1.46
N GLY A 115 -9.75 -11.93 1.62
CA GLY A 115 -8.96 -11.86 2.83
C GLY A 115 -9.65 -11.10 3.97
N LEU A 116 -9.24 -11.39 5.20
CA LEU A 116 -9.78 -10.76 6.40
C LEU A 116 -9.60 -9.24 6.42
N ASP A 117 -8.45 -8.75 5.96
CA ASP A 117 -8.08 -7.33 6.05
C ASP A 117 -8.98 -6.44 5.19
N SER A 118 -9.08 -6.74 3.89
CA SER A 118 -9.93 -6.00 2.95
C SER A 118 -11.41 -6.14 3.31
N SER A 119 -11.82 -7.32 3.78
CA SER A 119 -13.18 -7.58 4.27
C SER A 119 -13.53 -6.70 5.48
N GLY A 120 -12.61 -6.62 6.46
CA GLY A 120 -12.80 -5.80 7.66
C GLY A 120 -12.90 -4.31 7.33
N ILE A 121 -11.99 -3.80 6.49
CA ILE A 121 -12.03 -2.41 6.03
C ILE A 121 -13.32 -2.12 5.26
N THR A 122 -13.72 -3.01 4.34
CA THR A 122 -14.95 -2.87 3.54
C THR A 122 -16.20 -2.88 4.42
N ALA A 123 -16.26 -3.75 5.44
CA ALA A 123 -17.39 -3.78 6.36
C ALA A 123 -17.51 -2.48 7.17
N LEU A 124 -16.39 -1.94 7.66
CA LEU A 124 -16.37 -0.66 8.38
C LEU A 124 -16.76 0.51 7.47
N ALA A 125 -16.22 0.56 6.25
CA ALA A 125 -16.53 1.60 5.29
C ALA A 125 -17.98 1.53 4.81
N GLY A 126 -18.48 0.32 4.51
CA GLY A 126 -19.86 0.08 4.09
C GLY A 126 -20.86 0.50 5.16
N LYS A 127 -20.55 0.30 6.44
CA LYS A 127 -21.38 0.79 7.56
C LYS A 127 -21.50 2.31 7.58
N GLU A 128 -20.41 3.04 7.41
CA GLU A 128 -20.44 4.52 7.36
C GLU A 128 -21.21 5.00 6.12
N PHE A 129 -21.04 4.35 4.96
CA PHE A 129 -21.81 4.67 3.75
C PHE A 129 -23.32 4.43 3.93
N ALA A 130 -23.69 3.29 4.50
CA ALA A 130 -25.09 2.96 4.77
C ALA A 130 -25.74 3.96 5.74
N ALA A 131 -25.00 4.44 6.75
CA ALA A 131 -25.47 5.48 7.68
C ALA A 131 -25.80 6.81 6.97
N GLU A 132 -25.17 7.09 5.83
CA GLU A 132 -25.45 8.23 4.95
C GLU A 132 -26.44 7.91 3.80
N ASN A 133 -27.07 6.73 3.81
CA ASN A 133 -27.90 6.21 2.72
C ASN A 133 -27.16 6.15 1.36
N LYS A 134 -25.85 5.87 1.39
CA LYS A 134 -25.00 5.65 0.21
C LYS A 134 -24.63 4.18 0.11
N THR A 135 -24.27 3.76 -1.11
CA THR A 135 -23.75 2.42 -1.38
C THR A 135 -22.26 2.51 -1.66
N LEU A 136 -21.46 1.74 -0.93
CA LEU A 136 -20.02 1.63 -1.19
C LEU A 136 -19.81 0.81 -2.46
N HIS A 137 -18.97 1.32 -3.36
CA HIS A 137 -18.51 0.58 -4.53
C HIS A 137 -17.26 -0.22 -4.17
N THR A 138 -17.23 -1.50 -4.54
CA THR A 138 -16.09 -2.38 -4.31
C THR A 138 -15.60 -2.97 -5.62
N TYR A 139 -14.29 -3.19 -5.73
CA TYR A 139 -13.69 -3.77 -6.92
C TYR A 139 -12.76 -4.91 -6.55
N SER A 140 -12.81 -5.99 -7.31
CA SER A 140 -11.85 -7.08 -7.24
C SER A 140 -11.21 -7.28 -8.60
N VAL A 141 -9.94 -7.67 -8.62
CA VAL A 141 -9.21 -7.97 -9.86
C VAL A 141 -8.94 -9.46 -9.89
N ASP A 142 -9.25 -10.09 -11.02
CA ASP A 142 -8.92 -11.48 -11.29
C ASP A 142 -8.37 -11.64 -12.71
N PHE A 143 -7.82 -12.80 -13.03
CA PHE A 143 -7.25 -13.08 -14.35
C PHE A 143 -8.15 -13.99 -15.19
N VAL A 144 -8.07 -13.82 -16.51
CA VAL A 144 -8.67 -14.77 -17.46
C VAL A 144 -8.15 -16.18 -17.14
N ASN A 145 -9.07 -17.15 -17.05
CA ASN A 145 -8.80 -18.55 -16.69
C ASN A 145 -8.24 -18.78 -15.27
N SER A 146 -8.25 -17.80 -14.37
CA SER A 146 -7.75 -17.92 -13.00
C SER A 146 -8.25 -19.17 -12.28
N ALA A 147 -9.55 -19.50 -12.41
CA ALA A 147 -10.17 -20.66 -11.79
C ALA A 147 -9.76 -22.00 -12.43
N LYS A 148 -9.51 -21.99 -13.74
CA LYS A 148 -9.07 -23.18 -14.49
C LYS A 148 -7.61 -23.51 -14.19
N ASP A 149 -6.78 -22.48 -14.13
CA ASP A 149 -5.34 -22.59 -13.91
C ASP A 149 -4.99 -22.47 -12.41
N PHE A 150 -5.99 -22.55 -11.53
CA PHE A 150 -5.80 -22.39 -10.10
C PHE A 150 -5.11 -23.61 -9.51
N GLU A 151 -3.91 -23.37 -8.96
CA GLU A 151 -3.19 -24.35 -8.16
C GLU A 151 -3.11 -23.88 -6.71
N LEU A 152 -3.39 -24.82 -5.80
CA LEU A 152 -3.19 -24.60 -4.38
C LEU A 152 -1.70 -24.43 -4.11
N THR A 153 -1.38 -23.35 -3.41
CA THR A 153 -0.04 -23.12 -2.88
C THR A 153 -0.15 -22.84 -1.40
N PHE A 154 0.98 -22.87 -0.68
CA PHE A 154 1.02 -22.45 0.71
C PHE A 154 0.41 -21.04 0.92
N ALA A 155 0.57 -20.15 -0.06
CA ALA A 155 0.06 -18.78 0.00
C ALA A 155 -1.36 -18.60 -0.59
N ARG A 156 -1.84 -19.53 -1.41
CA ARG A 156 -3.16 -19.46 -2.08
C ARG A 156 -3.93 -20.74 -1.80
N THR A 157 -4.75 -20.71 -0.76
CA THR A 157 -5.52 -21.87 -0.26
C THR A 157 -6.92 -21.99 -0.86
N GLY A 158 -7.32 -21.04 -1.71
CA GLY A 158 -8.57 -21.08 -2.46
C GLY A 158 -8.69 -19.92 -3.43
N LEU A 159 -9.78 -19.94 -4.21
CA LEU A 159 -10.17 -18.82 -5.07
C LEU A 159 -10.72 -17.69 -4.22
N ASP A 160 -10.45 -16.46 -4.66
CA ASP A 160 -10.82 -15.25 -3.92
C ASP A 160 -12.29 -14.85 -4.18
N ALA A 161 -12.74 -15.00 -5.43
CA ALA A 161 -14.06 -14.55 -5.89
C ALA A 161 -15.26 -15.04 -5.05
N PRO A 162 -15.32 -16.31 -4.57
CA PRO A 162 -16.42 -16.75 -3.71
C PRO A 162 -16.52 -15.96 -2.40
N TRP A 163 -15.38 -15.59 -1.82
CA TRP A 163 -15.31 -14.84 -0.56
C TRP A 163 -15.63 -13.37 -0.78
N VAL A 164 -15.10 -12.77 -1.85
CA VAL A 164 -15.45 -11.42 -2.31
C VAL A 164 -16.97 -11.27 -2.42
N LYS A 165 -17.62 -12.18 -3.15
CA LYS A 165 -19.08 -12.18 -3.32
C LYS A 165 -19.80 -12.22 -1.97
N ARG A 166 -19.39 -13.13 -1.08
CA ARG A 166 -19.99 -13.28 0.25
C ARG A 166 -19.88 -12.01 1.08
N VAL A 167 -18.72 -11.33 1.03
CA VAL A 167 -18.49 -10.08 1.77
C VAL A 167 -19.31 -8.95 1.16
N SER A 168 -19.33 -8.82 -0.16
CA SER A 168 -20.14 -7.81 -0.84
C SER A 168 -21.62 -7.96 -0.51
N GLU A 169 -22.16 -9.18 -0.55
CA GLU A 169 -23.56 -9.47 -0.21
C GLU A 169 -23.85 -9.17 1.26
N HIS A 170 -22.93 -9.53 2.17
CA HIS A 170 -23.08 -9.28 3.60
C HIS A 170 -23.10 -7.78 3.94
N VAL A 171 -22.23 -7.00 3.30
CA VAL A 171 -22.09 -5.56 3.55
C VAL A 171 -23.10 -4.74 2.72
N GLY A 172 -23.60 -5.29 1.60
CA GLY A 172 -24.49 -4.60 0.67
C GLY A 172 -23.77 -3.64 -0.28
N THR A 173 -22.57 -4.01 -0.75
CA THR A 173 -21.78 -3.16 -1.66
C THR A 173 -22.18 -3.33 -3.12
N ALA A 174 -21.97 -2.28 -3.93
CA ALA A 174 -22.04 -2.37 -5.38
C ALA A 174 -20.70 -2.89 -5.92
N HIS A 175 -20.59 -4.20 -6.07
CA HIS A 175 -19.34 -4.87 -6.45
C HIS A 175 -19.11 -4.93 -7.97
N HIS A 176 -17.84 -4.81 -8.36
CA HIS A 176 -17.37 -4.84 -9.75
C HIS A 176 -16.17 -5.77 -9.89
N ASP A 177 -16.32 -6.85 -10.65
CA ASP A 177 -15.20 -7.71 -11.03
C ASP A 177 -14.45 -7.14 -12.24
N ILE A 178 -13.14 -7.01 -12.13
CA ILE A 178 -12.24 -6.61 -13.21
C ILE A 178 -11.41 -7.82 -13.63
N ILE A 179 -11.74 -8.39 -14.79
CA ILE A 179 -11.01 -9.54 -15.34
C ILE A 179 -9.93 -9.05 -16.29
N VAL A 180 -8.68 -9.39 -16.00
CA VAL A 180 -7.50 -8.95 -16.75
C VAL A 180 -6.89 -10.13 -17.51
N ASN A 181 -6.52 -9.91 -18.77
CA ASN A 181 -5.71 -10.86 -19.51
C ASN A 181 -4.22 -10.64 -19.16
N ALA A 182 -3.54 -11.69 -18.71
CA ALA A 182 -2.13 -11.60 -18.29
C ALA A 182 -1.19 -11.19 -19.43
N GLU A 183 -1.45 -11.62 -20.67
CA GLU A 183 -0.64 -11.25 -21.85
C GLU A 183 -0.85 -9.77 -22.22
N GLU A 184 -2.10 -9.31 -22.20
CA GLU A 184 -2.41 -7.89 -22.43
C GLU A 184 -1.77 -7.01 -21.35
N LEU A 185 -1.84 -7.42 -20.08
CA LEU A 185 -1.20 -6.70 -18.99
C LEU A 185 0.32 -6.62 -19.20
N ALA A 186 0.96 -7.73 -19.54
CA ALA A 186 2.40 -7.75 -19.79
C ALA A 186 2.83 -6.84 -20.95
N ASN A 187 1.97 -6.65 -21.96
CA ASN A 187 2.26 -5.74 -23.08
C ASN A 187 2.08 -4.25 -22.74
N HIS A 188 1.43 -3.92 -21.61
CA HIS A 188 1.18 -2.54 -21.16
C HIS A 188 2.04 -2.11 -19.96
N LEU A 189 2.87 -3.00 -19.42
CA LEU A 189 3.86 -2.73 -18.36
C LEU A 189 5.22 -2.33 -18.96
#